data_AF-A0A972B9I3-F1
#
_entry.id   AF-A0A972B9I3-F1
#
_cell.length_a   1.000
_cell.length_b   1.000
_cell.length_c   1.000
_cell.angle_alpha   90.00
_cell.angle_beta   90.00
_cell.angle_gamma   90.00
#
_symmetry.space_group_name_H-M   'P 1'
#
loop_
_entity.id
_entity.type
_entity.pdbx_description
1 polymer ?
#
loop_
_entity_poly.entity_id
_entity_poly.type
_entity_poly.pdbx_seq_one_letter_code
_entity_poly.pdbx_strand_id
1 'polypeptide(L)'
;MKKINLLLILFVAIIGISCDQDEETEVPEPEGIFFRATIDGVTKTLTEGVNGYVVQYYDTCYPIDTYNYYEPSMKLSQESQNYYVSSKEAISFTFQNLFVFHDSITNKDSILGVYLNRHPVIPLYSNLYADSLSKGGLNIIWRDANGKEWESGLGTQTTTVSIDTLLIVRKPGMTSEYKLYITFDCKLYALGTTAYKEIKDGRARISIRNTCFY
;
A
#
# COMPACT_ATOMS: atom_id res chain seq x y z
N MET A 1 45.23 5.53 58.20
CA MET A 1 45.38 4.91 56.86
C MET A 1 44.03 4.91 56.17
N LYS A 2 43.91 5.72 55.11
CA LYS A 2 42.71 5.96 54.29
C LYS A 2 42.52 4.78 53.32
N LYS A 3 41.42 4.02 53.42
CA LYS A 3 41.15 2.85 52.55
C LYS A 3 39.70 2.77 52.03
N ILE A 4 39.01 3.90 51.85
CA ILE A 4 37.58 3.88 51.45
C ILE A 4 37.28 4.65 50.14
N ASN A 5 38.24 5.33 49.51
CA ASN A 5 37.97 6.13 48.30
C ASN A 5 38.28 5.47 46.95
N LEU A 6 38.83 4.25 46.92
CA LEU A 6 39.19 3.60 45.64
C LEU A 6 38.11 2.66 45.08
N LEU A 7 37.20 2.15 45.93
CA LEU A 7 36.20 1.16 45.50
C LEU A 7 34.94 1.79 44.88
N LEU A 8 34.60 3.04 45.25
CA LEU A 8 33.40 3.72 44.73
C LEU A 8 33.59 4.27 43.31
N ILE A 9 34.82 4.61 42.93
CA ILE A 9 35.14 5.16 41.60
C ILE A 9 35.15 4.05 40.54
N LEU A 10 35.43 2.80 40.93
CA LEU A 10 35.42 1.65 40.02
C LEU A 10 33.98 1.21 39.64
N PHE A 11 32.99 1.45 40.50
CA PHE A 11 31.59 1.06 40.23
C PHE A 11 30.86 2.01 39.29
N VAL A 12 31.25 3.30 39.26
CA VAL A 12 30.64 4.30 38.35
C VAL A 12 31.17 4.15 36.91
N ALA A 13 32.35 3.55 36.73
CA ALA A 13 32.94 3.33 35.41
C ALA A 13 32.37 2.12 34.65
N ILE A 14 31.69 1.18 35.33
CA ILE A 14 31.19 -0.07 34.71
C ILE A 14 29.76 0.09 34.17
N ILE A 15 29.04 1.16 34.53
CA ILE A 15 27.68 1.43 34.01
C ILE A 15 27.71 2.15 32.66
N GLY A 16 28.89 2.57 32.19
CA GLY A 16 29.06 3.37 30.96
C GLY A 16 29.41 2.58 29.69
N ILE A 17 29.46 1.24 29.73
CA ILE A 17 29.86 0.43 28.58
C ILE A 17 28.70 -0.46 28.16
N SER A 18 28.18 -0.17 26.97
CA SER A 18 27.21 -0.96 26.19
C SER A 18 25.73 -0.83 26.63
N CYS A 19 25.18 0.38 26.56
CA CYS A 19 24.13 0.54 25.56
C CYS A 19 24.89 0.72 24.25
N ASP A 20 25.15 -0.37 23.53
CA ASP A 20 25.38 -0.20 22.11
C ASP A 20 24.16 0.58 21.62
N GLN A 21 24.42 1.73 21.01
CA GLN A 21 23.44 2.28 20.10
C GLN A 21 23.30 1.19 19.07
N ASP A 22 22.25 0.38 19.19
CA ASP A 22 21.82 -0.53 18.14
C ASP A 22 21.79 0.36 16.89
N GLU A 23 22.82 0.28 16.06
CA GLU A 23 22.70 0.70 14.68
C GLU A 23 21.44 -0.01 14.23
N GLU A 24 20.39 0.75 13.91
CA GLU A 24 19.15 0.21 13.38
C GLU A 24 19.54 -0.61 12.15
N THR A 25 19.79 -1.89 12.37
CA THR A 25 20.08 -2.82 11.31
C THR A 25 18.81 -2.83 10.50
N GLU A 26 18.92 -2.36 9.26
CA GLU A 26 17.78 -2.15 8.39
C GLU A 26 17.02 -3.47 8.31
N VAL A 27 15.85 -3.53 8.96
CA VAL A 27 15.04 -4.75 9.00
C VAL A 27 14.65 -5.06 7.55
N PRO A 28 15.03 -6.23 7.02
CA PRO A 28 14.75 -6.56 5.63
C PRO A 28 13.25 -6.56 5.40
N GLU A 29 12.85 -6.05 4.24
CA GLU A 29 11.44 -5.99 3.89
C GLU A 29 10.84 -7.40 3.75
N PRO A 30 9.59 -7.63 4.19
CA PRO A 30 8.97 -8.95 4.12
C PRO A 30 8.86 -9.46 2.68
N GLU A 31 9.33 -10.67 2.38
CA GLU A 31 9.31 -11.23 1.02
C GLU A 31 7.90 -11.29 0.38
N GLY A 32 6.86 -11.42 1.22
CA GLY A 32 5.44 -11.52 0.82
C GLY A 32 4.75 -10.18 0.58
N ILE A 33 3.41 -10.19 0.56
CA ILE A 33 2.59 -8.99 0.43
C ILE A 33 2.73 -8.15 1.70
N PHE A 34 3.07 -6.87 1.53
CA PHE A 34 3.21 -5.94 2.64
C PHE A 34 2.94 -4.50 2.20
N PHE A 35 2.71 -3.65 3.19
CA PHE A 35 2.71 -2.20 3.08
C PHE A 35 3.54 -1.62 4.22
N ARG A 36 4.40 -0.65 3.90
CA ARG A 36 5.16 0.16 4.85
C ARG A 36 5.12 1.62 4.43
N ALA A 37 4.89 2.53 5.36
CA ALA A 37 5.06 3.96 5.12
C ALA A 37 5.16 4.74 6.44
N THR A 38 5.65 5.97 6.37
CA THR A 38 5.57 6.94 7.47
C THR A 38 4.28 7.74 7.34
N ILE A 39 3.43 7.68 8.37
CA ILE A 39 2.17 8.44 8.49
C ILE A 39 2.16 9.11 9.85
N ASP A 40 1.95 10.43 9.87
CA ASP A 40 2.04 11.27 11.09
C ASP A 40 3.36 11.10 11.87
N GLY A 41 4.47 10.90 11.15
CA GLY A 41 5.79 10.69 11.76
C GLY A 41 6.01 9.31 12.39
N VAL A 42 5.05 8.38 12.22
CA VAL A 42 5.14 7.00 12.71
C VAL A 42 5.23 6.05 11.53
N THR A 43 6.20 5.13 11.55
CA THR A 43 6.26 4.05 10.58
C THR A 43 5.11 3.07 10.84
N LYS A 44 4.27 2.89 9.83
CA LYS A 44 3.21 1.89 9.78
C LYS A 44 3.67 0.71 8.95
N THR A 45 3.37 -0.50 9.39
CA THR A 45 3.70 -1.72 8.66
C THR A 45 2.57 -2.72 8.79
N LEU A 46 2.04 -3.15 7.65
CA LEU A 46 1.05 -4.20 7.52
C LEU A 46 1.66 -5.30 6.66
N THR A 47 1.58 -6.57 7.09
CA THR A 47 2.21 -7.68 6.38
C THR A 47 1.29 -8.89 6.42
N GLU A 48 1.03 -9.48 5.26
CA GLU A 48 0.22 -10.70 5.16
C GLU A 48 0.78 -11.81 6.07
N GLY A 49 -0.09 -12.49 6.81
CA GLY A 49 0.25 -13.57 7.74
C GLY A 49 0.81 -13.09 9.09
N VAL A 50 1.13 -11.80 9.26
CA VAL A 50 1.56 -11.23 10.53
C VAL A 50 0.37 -10.62 11.24
N ASN A 51 0.18 -10.90 12.53
CA ASN A 51 -0.91 -10.35 13.36
C ASN A 51 -2.31 -10.51 12.74
N GLY A 52 -2.55 -11.53 11.92
CA GLY A 52 -3.86 -11.78 11.31
C GLY A 52 -4.21 -10.93 10.10
N TYR A 53 -3.24 -10.20 9.55
CA TYR A 53 -3.44 -9.52 8.27
C TYR A 53 -3.55 -10.53 7.14
N VAL A 54 -4.60 -10.40 6.34
CA VAL A 54 -4.85 -11.22 5.16
C VAL A 54 -5.14 -10.32 3.96
N VAL A 55 -4.88 -10.88 2.79
CA VAL A 55 -5.12 -10.20 1.51
C VAL A 55 -6.48 -10.59 0.97
N GLN A 56 -7.22 -9.58 0.55
CA GLN A 56 -8.50 -9.70 -0.13
C GLN A 56 -8.36 -9.07 -1.52
N TYR A 57 -8.85 -9.79 -2.52
CA TYR A 57 -8.86 -9.32 -3.90
C TYR A 57 -10.29 -8.95 -4.27
N TYR A 58 -10.45 -7.79 -4.90
CA TYR A 58 -11.72 -7.39 -5.49
C TYR A 58 -11.48 -6.83 -6.87
N ASP A 59 -12.44 -7.00 -7.74
CA ASP A 59 -12.54 -6.26 -8.97
C ASP A 59 -13.96 -5.77 -9.18
N THR A 60 -14.09 -4.73 -9.97
CA THR A 60 -15.38 -4.27 -10.44
C THR A 60 -15.24 -3.92 -11.90
N CYS A 61 -16.20 -4.34 -12.70
CA CYS A 61 -16.39 -3.77 -14.02
C CYS A 61 -17.81 -3.26 -14.17
N TYR A 62 -17.91 -2.03 -14.66
CA TYR A 62 -19.17 -1.32 -14.80
C TYR A 62 -19.16 -0.50 -16.09
N PRO A 63 -20.32 -0.30 -16.73
CA PRO A 63 -20.46 0.62 -17.84
C PRO A 63 -20.71 2.05 -17.34
N ILE A 64 -20.10 3.05 -17.97
CA ILE A 64 -20.53 4.46 -17.93
C ILE A 64 -20.67 4.93 -19.39
N ASP A 65 -21.86 5.41 -19.74
CA ASP A 65 -22.22 5.80 -21.11
C ASP A 65 -21.96 4.69 -22.14
N THR A 66 -20.99 4.89 -23.04
CA THR A 66 -20.61 3.93 -24.09
C THR A 66 -19.29 3.22 -23.78
N TYR A 67 -18.82 3.34 -22.54
CA TYR A 67 -17.54 2.83 -22.09
C TYR A 67 -17.69 1.81 -20.97
N ASN A 68 -16.89 0.75 -21.02
CA ASN A 68 -16.71 -0.21 -19.94
C ASN A 68 -15.44 0.16 -19.16
N TYR A 69 -15.57 0.16 -17.84
CA TYR A 69 -14.49 0.38 -16.88
C TYR A 69 -14.13 -0.93 -16.19
N TYR A 70 -12.88 -1.03 -15.78
CA TYR A 70 -12.35 -2.15 -15.03
C TYR A 70 -11.46 -1.63 -13.91
N GLU A 71 -11.76 -2.03 -12.68
CA GLU A 71 -11.11 -1.54 -11.47
C GLU A 71 -10.69 -2.70 -10.59
N PRO A 72 -9.48 -3.27 -10.80
CA PRO A 72 -8.96 -4.28 -9.92
C PRO A 72 -8.33 -3.66 -8.67
N SER A 73 -8.44 -4.38 -7.57
CA SER A 73 -8.00 -3.91 -6.27
C SER A 73 -7.49 -5.02 -5.36
N MET A 74 -6.66 -4.61 -4.42
CA MET A 74 -6.18 -5.42 -3.31
C MET A 74 -6.43 -4.67 -2.01
N LYS A 75 -6.88 -5.39 -0.98
CA LYS A 75 -6.96 -4.89 0.39
C LYS A 75 -6.17 -5.80 1.31
N LEU A 76 -5.33 -5.19 2.16
CA LEU A 76 -4.67 -5.85 3.27
C LEU A 76 -5.31 -5.35 4.56
N SER A 77 -5.96 -6.25 5.28
CA SER A 77 -6.64 -5.93 6.54
C SER A 77 -6.63 -7.12 7.49
N GLN A 78 -6.78 -6.85 8.78
CA GLN A 78 -6.81 -7.90 9.78
C GLN A 78 -8.13 -8.69 9.73
N GLU A 79 -8.05 -10.02 9.82
CA GLU A 79 -9.24 -10.86 10.01
C GLU A 79 -9.93 -10.53 11.33
N SER A 80 -11.26 -10.56 11.30
CA SER A 80 -12.11 -10.20 12.44
C SER A 80 -12.17 -11.25 13.55
N GLN A 81 -11.56 -12.43 13.35
CA GLN A 81 -11.67 -13.56 14.26
C GLN A 81 -10.31 -13.96 14.86
N ASN A 82 -10.31 -14.29 16.16
CA ASN A 82 -9.23 -14.98 16.89
C ASN A 82 -7.94 -14.21 17.21
N TYR A 83 -7.94 -12.87 17.19
CA TYR A 83 -6.77 -12.07 17.60
C TYR A 83 -7.01 -11.30 18.90
N TYR A 84 -6.06 -11.41 19.85
CA TYR A 84 -6.07 -10.71 21.14
C TYR A 84 -5.93 -9.18 21.00
N VAL A 85 -5.35 -8.71 19.89
CA VAL A 85 -5.23 -7.29 19.54
C VAL A 85 -5.85 -7.11 18.16
N SER A 86 -7.06 -6.55 18.12
CA SER A 86 -7.73 -6.21 16.86
C SER A 86 -7.40 -4.77 16.46
N SER A 87 -6.65 -4.60 15.38
CA SER A 87 -6.45 -3.32 14.70
C SER A 87 -7.55 -3.13 13.66
N LYS A 88 -8.18 -1.97 13.66
CA LYS A 88 -9.04 -1.57 12.54
C LYS A 88 -8.22 -1.16 11.31
N GLU A 89 -6.89 -1.07 11.41
CA GLU A 89 -6.07 -0.60 10.30
C GLU A 89 -6.18 -1.50 9.06
N ALA A 90 -6.28 -0.86 7.90
CA ALA A 90 -6.30 -1.52 6.61
C ALA A 90 -5.70 -0.60 5.56
N ILE A 91 -5.16 -1.19 4.50
CA ILE A 91 -4.72 -0.47 3.31
C ILE A 91 -5.32 -1.13 2.08
N SER A 92 -5.81 -0.31 1.14
CA SER A 92 -6.35 -0.78 -0.13
C SER A 92 -5.70 -0.04 -1.28
N PHE A 93 -5.49 -0.75 -2.39
CA PHE A 93 -4.90 -0.26 -3.63
C PHE A 93 -5.85 -0.63 -4.76
N THR A 94 -6.38 0.37 -5.47
CA THR A 94 -7.36 0.17 -6.55
C THR A 94 -6.90 0.90 -7.80
N PHE A 95 -6.80 0.20 -8.92
CA PHE A 95 -6.52 0.81 -10.22
C PHE A 95 -7.84 1.37 -10.76
N GLN A 96 -8.04 2.68 -10.61
CA GLN A 96 -9.32 3.32 -10.83
C GLN A 96 -9.32 4.10 -12.14
N ASN A 97 -10.36 3.94 -12.97
CA ASN A 97 -10.54 4.62 -14.26
C ASN A 97 -9.33 4.65 -15.24
N LEU A 98 -8.37 3.72 -15.12
CA LEU A 98 -7.21 3.64 -16.02
C LEU A 98 -7.51 3.00 -17.38
N PHE A 99 -8.62 2.27 -17.44
CA PHE A 99 -8.93 1.35 -18.50
C PHE A 99 -10.32 1.65 -19.04
N VAL A 100 -10.37 2.13 -20.28
CA VAL A 100 -11.61 2.49 -20.97
C VAL A 100 -11.74 1.66 -22.23
N PHE A 101 -12.86 0.95 -22.37
CA PHE A 101 -13.11 0.05 -23.49
C PHE A 101 -14.48 0.30 -24.10
N HIS A 102 -14.62 0.09 -25.40
CA HIS A 102 -15.90 0.24 -26.11
C HIS A 102 -16.66 -1.07 -26.29
N ASP A 103 -15.97 -2.22 -26.23
CA ASP A 103 -16.59 -3.54 -26.34
C ASP A 103 -16.49 -4.30 -25.01
N SER A 104 -17.40 -5.27 -24.82
CA SER A 104 -17.38 -6.16 -23.65
C SER A 104 -16.40 -7.32 -23.81
N ILE A 105 -16.03 -7.67 -25.06
CA ILE A 105 -15.28 -8.88 -25.44
C ILE A 105 -13.77 -8.73 -25.18
N THR A 106 -13.30 -7.51 -24.97
CA THR A 106 -11.90 -7.21 -24.69
C THR A 106 -11.37 -7.99 -23.49
N ASN A 107 -10.21 -8.64 -23.67
CA ASN A 107 -9.50 -9.36 -22.62
C ASN A 107 -8.83 -8.37 -21.65
N LYS A 108 -9.56 -8.03 -20.59
CA LYS A 108 -9.17 -7.06 -19.55
C LYS A 108 -7.88 -7.47 -18.83
N ASP A 109 -7.64 -8.77 -18.68
CA ASP A 109 -6.42 -9.32 -18.06
C ASP A 109 -5.18 -8.98 -18.91
N SER A 110 -5.25 -9.24 -20.21
CA SER A 110 -4.16 -8.93 -21.14
C SER A 110 -3.85 -7.43 -21.17
N ILE A 111 -4.87 -6.57 -21.08
CA ILE A 111 -4.67 -5.12 -21.08
C ILE A 111 -3.99 -4.64 -19.82
N LEU A 112 -4.40 -5.12 -18.65
CA LEU A 112 -3.72 -4.79 -17.40
C LEU A 112 -2.24 -5.15 -17.49
N GLY A 113 -1.93 -6.35 -17.97
CA GLY A 113 -0.54 -6.78 -18.17
C GLY A 113 0.24 -5.89 -19.15
N VAL A 114 -0.36 -5.50 -20.27
CA VAL A 114 0.29 -4.59 -21.24
C VAL A 114 0.50 -3.20 -20.65
N TYR A 115 -0.48 -2.68 -19.91
CA TYR A 115 -0.39 -1.37 -19.29
C TYR A 115 0.73 -1.33 -18.25
N LEU A 116 0.73 -2.25 -17.29
CA LEU A 116 1.75 -2.31 -16.22
C LEU A 116 3.15 -2.52 -16.79
N ASN A 117 3.30 -3.30 -17.86
CA ASN A 117 4.59 -3.51 -18.50
C ASN A 117 5.11 -2.28 -19.26
N ARG A 118 4.22 -1.38 -19.69
CA ARG A 118 4.58 -0.16 -20.45
C ARG A 118 4.66 1.09 -19.57
N HIS A 119 4.05 1.07 -18.39
CA HIS A 119 3.94 2.22 -17.50
C HIS A 119 4.60 1.87 -16.15
N PRO A 120 5.93 2.04 -16.02
CA PRO A 120 6.61 1.86 -14.74
C PRO A 120 6.26 2.98 -13.74
N VAL A 121 5.53 4.00 -14.17
CA VAL A 121 5.02 5.08 -13.33
C VAL A 121 3.52 5.22 -13.58
N ILE A 122 2.74 5.16 -12.51
CA ILE A 122 1.28 5.26 -12.53
C ILE A 122 0.88 6.57 -11.83
N PRO A 123 0.01 7.40 -12.42
CA PRO A 123 -0.55 8.55 -11.70
C PRO A 123 -1.37 8.08 -10.48
N LEU A 124 -1.46 8.91 -9.44
CA LEU A 124 -2.46 8.69 -8.41
C LEU A 124 -3.84 9.09 -8.94
N TYR A 125 -4.86 8.31 -8.58
CA TYR A 125 -6.24 8.65 -8.89
C TYR A 125 -6.61 10.00 -8.25
N SER A 126 -7.37 10.83 -8.97
CA SER A 126 -7.83 12.13 -8.51
C SER A 126 -9.20 12.47 -9.07
N ASN A 127 -10.17 12.74 -8.20
CA ASN A 127 -11.54 13.09 -8.57
C ASN A 127 -11.70 14.55 -9.03
N LEU A 128 -10.62 15.35 -9.03
CA LEU A 128 -10.65 16.77 -9.39
C LEU A 128 -10.76 17.02 -10.89
N TYR A 129 -10.37 16.06 -11.72
CA TYR A 129 -10.49 16.16 -13.17
C TYR A 129 -11.94 15.96 -13.60
N ALA A 130 -12.35 16.52 -14.74
CA ALA A 130 -13.74 16.39 -15.20
C ALA A 130 -13.96 15.07 -15.96
N ASP A 131 -13.04 14.70 -16.83
CA ASP A 131 -13.11 13.49 -17.65
C ASP A 131 -12.58 12.25 -16.92
N SER A 132 -13.19 11.10 -17.19
CA SER A 132 -12.93 9.84 -16.48
C SER A 132 -11.51 9.32 -16.69
N LEU A 133 -10.91 9.51 -17.87
CA LEU A 133 -9.55 9.08 -18.16
C LEU A 133 -8.50 9.92 -17.42
N SER A 134 -8.65 11.24 -17.36
CA SER A 134 -7.73 12.11 -16.61
C SER A 134 -7.87 11.93 -15.09
N LYS A 135 -8.99 11.40 -14.60
CA LYS A 135 -9.11 10.93 -13.21
C LYS A 135 -8.29 9.67 -12.94
N GLY A 136 -7.97 8.89 -13.97
CA GLY A 136 -7.46 7.53 -13.85
C GLY A 136 -6.11 7.43 -13.15
N GLY A 137 -5.95 6.45 -12.26
CA GLY A 137 -4.71 6.21 -11.53
C GLY A 137 -4.83 5.12 -10.47
N LEU A 138 -3.80 5.00 -9.63
CA LEU A 138 -3.87 4.19 -8.42
C LEU A 138 -4.56 5.00 -7.31
N ASN A 139 -5.68 4.51 -6.81
CA ASN A 139 -6.31 5.02 -5.60
C ASN A 139 -5.83 4.22 -4.39
N ILE A 140 -5.42 4.92 -3.34
CA ILE A 140 -4.92 4.35 -2.10
C ILE A 140 -5.85 4.79 -0.98
N ILE A 141 -6.40 3.81 -0.26
CA ILE A 141 -7.27 4.05 0.89
C ILE A 141 -6.63 3.43 2.12
N TRP A 142 -6.26 4.27 3.09
CA TRP A 142 -5.82 3.84 4.40
C TRP A 142 -6.94 4.04 5.42
N ARG A 143 -7.23 2.99 6.18
CA ARG A 143 -8.09 3.07 7.35
C ARG A 143 -7.19 3.09 8.58
N ASP A 144 -7.35 4.09 9.43
CA ASP A 144 -6.56 4.23 10.66
C ASP A 144 -7.04 3.30 11.78
N ALA A 145 -6.30 3.28 12.88
CA ALA A 145 -6.60 2.43 14.04
C ALA A 145 -7.96 2.76 14.70
N ASN A 146 -8.49 3.97 14.49
CA ASN A 146 -9.81 4.36 14.98
C ASN A 146 -10.93 3.93 14.02
N GLY A 147 -10.57 3.48 12.82
CA GLY A 147 -11.49 3.07 11.76
C GLY A 147 -11.87 4.19 10.81
N LYS A 148 -11.21 5.35 10.87
CA LYS A 148 -11.45 6.45 9.93
C LYS A 148 -10.67 6.22 8.64
N GLU A 149 -11.32 6.43 7.51
CA GLU A 149 -10.75 6.25 6.18
C GLU A 149 -10.16 7.55 5.62
N TRP A 150 -9.05 7.40 4.91
CA TRP A 150 -8.27 8.45 4.28
C TRP A 150 -7.90 7.98 2.87
N GLU A 151 -8.18 8.80 1.86
CA GLU A 151 -8.15 8.39 0.45
C GLU A 151 -7.33 9.35 -0.41
N SER A 152 -6.51 8.83 -1.33
CA SER A 152 -5.72 9.67 -2.26
C SER A 152 -6.59 10.35 -3.31
N GLY A 153 -7.69 9.71 -3.71
CA GLY A 153 -8.63 10.17 -4.72
C GLY A 153 -9.38 11.48 -4.48
N LEU A 154 -9.44 11.99 -3.25
CA LEU A 154 -10.30 13.11 -2.90
C LEU A 154 -9.64 14.50 -3.04
N GLY A 155 -8.43 14.58 -3.57
CA GLY A 155 -7.70 15.83 -3.69
C GLY A 155 -6.57 15.79 -4.71
N THR A 156 -5.87 16.92 -4.84
CA THR A 156 -4.77 17.05 -5.79
C THR A 156 -3.58 16.22 -5.34
N GLN A 157 -3.09 15.38 -6.25
CA GLN A 157 -1.84 14.67 -6.09
C GLN A 157 -0.77 15.34 -6.97
N THR A 158 0.42 15.53 -6.42
CA THR A 158 1.57 16.10 -7.14
C THR A 158 2.65 15.07 -7.43
N THR A 159 2.38 13.81 -7.10
CA THR A 159 3.31 12.69 -7.12
C THR A 159 2.71 11.51 -7.89
N THR A 160 3.54 10.52 -8.16
CA THR A 160 3.19 9.29 -8.87
C THR A 160 3.60 8.07 -8.05
N VAL A 161 3.10 6.90 -8.47
CA VAL A 161 3.49 5.61 -7.94
C VAL A 161 4.47 4.98 -8.92
N SER A 162 5.66 4.62 -8.46
CA SER A 162 6.64 3.91 -9.27
C SER A 162 6.49 2.40 -9.07
N ILE A 163 6.64 1.63 -10.14
CA ILE A 163 6.68 0.16 -10.13
C ILE A 163 8.14 -0.24 -10.33
N ASP A 164 8.82 -0.64 -9.26
CA ASP A 164 10.24 -1.00 -9.37
C ASP A 164 10.40 -2.47 -9.78
N THR A 165 9.39 -3.31 -9.53
CA THR A 165 9.37 -4.70 -10.01
C THR A 165 7.97 -5.12 -10.39
N LEU A 166 7.84 -5.76 -11.55
CA LEU A 166 6.63 -6.42 -12.03
C LEU A 166 6.94 -7.88 -12.32
N LEU A 167 6.20 -8.78 -11.67
CA LEU A 167 6.20 -10.21 -11.97
C LEU A 167 4.79 -10.62 -12.39
N ILE A 168 4.68 -11.19 -13.59
CA ILE A 168 3.41 -11.70 -14.13
C ILE A 168 3.41 -13.22 -14.00
N VAL A 169 2.53 -13.75 -13.15
CA VAL A 169 2.36 -15.19 -12.95
C VAL A 169 1.15 -15.65 -13.77
N ARG A 170 1.40 -16.43 -14.82
CA ARG A 170 0.36 -17.01 -15.68
C ARG A 170 0.35 -18.52 -15.51
N LYS A 171 -0.82 -19.09 -15.21
CA LYS A 171 -1.03 -20.54 -15.19
C LYS A 171 -2.15 -20.88 -16.17
N PRO A 172 -2.01 -21.91 -17.02
CA PRO A 172 -3.08 -22.34 -17.91
C PRO A 172 -4.39 -22.57 -17.14
N GLY A 173 -5.49 -22.02 -17.62
CA GLY A 173 -6.81 -22.16 -16.99
C GLY A 173 -7.02 -21.34 -15.70
N MET A 174 -6.08 -20.49 -15.32
CA MET A 174 -6.17 -19.64 -14.12
C MET A 174 -6.08 -18.16 -14.50
N THR A 175 -6.68 -17.30 -13.68
CA THR A 175 -6.46 -15.84 -13.70
C THR A 175 -4.96 -15.51 -13.58
N SER A 176 -4.47 -14.57 -14.38
CA SER A 176 -3.12 -14.04 -14.20
C SER A 176 -3.02 -13.26 -12.89
N GLU A 177 -1.88 -13.39 -12.22
CA GLU A 177 -1.55 -12.62 -11.02
C GLU A 177 -0.40 -11.66 -11.33
N TYR A 178 -0.62 -10.38 -11.04
CA TYR A 178 0.36 -9.31 -11.23
C TYR A 178 0.92 -8.91 -9.88
N LYS A 179 2.17 -9.30 -9.61
CA LYS A 179 2.87 -8.95 -8.38
C LYS A 179 3.73 -7.73 -8.65
N LEU A 180 3.51 -6.68 -7.88
CA LEU A 180 4.11 -5.37 -8.05
C LEU A 180 4.86 -5.01 -6.77
N TYR A 181 6.10 -4.56 -6.91
CA TYR A 181 6.76 -3.77 -5.88
C TYR A 181 6.61 -2.31 -6.27
N ILE A 182 5.95 -1.52 -5.41
CA ILE A 182 5.67 -0.12 -5.67
C ILE A 182 6.27 0.79 -4.61
N THR A 183 6.67 1.99 -5.05
CA THR A 183 7.12 3.09 -4.19
C THR A 183 6.32 4.35 -4.46
N PHE A 184 5.96 5.09 -3.42
CA PHE A 184 5.11 6.26 -3.54
C PHE A 184 5.16 7.16 -2.31
N ASP A 185 5.00 8.46 -2.56
CA ASP A 185 4.60 9.45 -1.56
C ASP A 185 3.27 10.04 -2.01
N CYS A 186 2.34 10.31 -1.10
CA CYS A 186 1.05 10.90 -1.46
C CYS A 186 0.37 11.61 -0.31
N LYS A 187 -0.72 12.32 -0.62
CA LYS A 187 -1.66 12.84 0.39
C LYS A 187 -2.88 11.94 0.46
N LEU A 188 -3.31 11.59 1.66
CA LEU A 188 -4.58 10.94 1.91
C LEU A 188 -5.54 11.90 2.60
N TYR A 189 -6.70 12.11 2.00
CA TYR A 189 -7.69 13.09 2.42
C TYR A 189 -8.84 12.40 3.17
N ALA A 190 -9.37 13.05 4.19
CA ALA A 190 -10.56 12.56 4.88
C ALA A 190 -11.84 12.95 4.12
N LEU A 191 -12.75 11.99 3.98
CA LEU A 191 -14.02 12.17 3.28
C LEU A 191 -14.80 13.38 3.78
N GLY A 192 -15.28 14.21 2.85
CA GLY A 192 -16.09 15.39 3.14
C GLY A 192 -15.33 16.55 3.79
N THR A 193 -13.99 16.52 3.83
CA THR A 193 -13.17 17.58 4.43
C THR A 193 -11.94 17.90 3.58
N THR A 194 -11.21 18.96 3.92
CA THR A 194 -9.89 19.27 3.34
C THR A 194 -8.72 18.75 4.18
N ALA A 195 -9.00 18.08 5.30
CA ALA A 195 -7.98 17.52 6.17
C ALA A 195 -7.27 16.37 5.45
N TYR A 196 -5.93 16.35 5.53
CA TYR A 196 -5.11 15.34 4.90
C TYR A 196 -4.01 14.84 5.83
N LYS A 197 -3.48 13.68 5.48
CA LYS A 197 -2.26 13.09 6.02
C LYS A 197 -1.28 12.89 4.87
N GLU A 198 0.01 13.02 5.16
CA GLU A 198 1.05 12.66 4.20
C GLU A 198 1.49 11.22 4.45
N ILE A 199 1.52 10.44 3.38
CA ILE A 199 2.27 9.20 3.31
C ILE A 199 3.64 9.55 2.74
N LYS A 200 4.69 9.19 3.48
CA LYS A 200 6.09 9.31 3.05
C LYS A 200 6.78 7.97 3.10
N ASP A 201 7.77 7.78 2.22
CA ASP A 201 8.56 6.56 2.11
C ASP A 201 7.66 5.33 1.93
N GLY A 202 6.58 5.49 1.16
CA GLY A 202 5.61 4.43 0.92
C GLY A 202 6.23 3.33 0.07
N ARG A 203 6.17 2.11 0.57
CA ARG A 203 6.65 0.89 -0.09
C ARG A 203 5.61 -0.20 0.07
N ALA A 204 5.30 -0.92 -1.00
CA ALA A 204 4.40 -2.06 -0.91
C ALA A 204 4.72 -3.15 -1.93
N ARG A 205 4.62 -4.41 -1.50
CA ARG A 205 4.44 -5.55 -2.41
C ARG A 205 2.96 -5.83 -2.48
N ILE A 206 2.35 -5.57 -3.63
CA ILE A 206 0.93 -5.80 -3.87
C ILE A 206 0.75 -6.91 -4.91
N SER A 207 -0.40 -7.58 -4.86
CA SER A 207 -0.81 -8.55 -5.86
C SER A 207 -2.17 -8.13 -6.41
N ILE A 208 -2.28 -8.10 -7.74
CA ILE A 208 -3.52 -7.76 -8.44
C ILE A 208 -3.94 -8.96 -9.27
N ARG A 209 -5.24 -9.26 -9.25
CA ARG A 209 -5.85 -10.36 -10.01
C ARG A 209 -7.04 -9.83 -10.79
N ASN A 210 -7.26 -10.37 -11.99
CA ASN A 210 -8.43 -10.06 -12.79
C ASN A 210 -9.40 -11.26 -12.86
N THR A 211 -10.58 -11.10 -12.29
CA THR A 211 -11.68 -12.06 -12.38
C THR A 211 -12.87 -11.56 -13.20
N CYS A 212 -12.83 -10.32 -13.71
CA CYS A 212 -13.76 -9.80 -14.71
C CYS A 212 -13.56 -10.44 -16.09
N PHE A 213 -14.25 -11.54 -16.37
CA PHE A 213 -14.24 -12.23 -17.68
C PHE A 213 -15.55 -12.09 -18.49
N TYR A 214 -16.48 -11.27 -18.02
CA TYR A 214 -17.76 -11.02 -18.69
C TYR A 214 -17.66 -10.02 -19.84
#